data_AF-A0A530L9F9-F1
#
_entry.id   AF-A0A530L9F9-F1
#
_cell.length_a   1.000
_cell.length_b   1.000
_cell.length_c   1.000
_cell.angle_alpha   90.00
_cell.angle_beta   90.00
_cell.angle_gamma   90.00
#
_symmetry.space_group_name_H-M   'P 1'
#
loop_
_entity.id
_entity.type
_entity.pdbx_description
1 polymer ?
#
loop_
_entity_poly.entity_id
_entity_poly.type
_entity_poly.pdbx_seq_one_letter_code
_entity_poly.pdbx_strand_id
1 'polypeptide(L)'
;MAQATAETAPARIARPFLSPLNQRRLQNFKSNRRGYWSLWIFLFLFVLSLGSELVANDKPIIASYKGEILFPVLVAYPEEKFGGFYAVTDYRDPVIQDEINANGWMIWPPVRYSYQTV
;
A
#
# COMPACT_ATOMS: atom_id res chain seq x y z
N MET A 1 25.92 -44.53 -48.52
CA MET A 1 25.33 -44.13 -47.22
C MET A 1 25.63 -42.66 -47.00
N ALA A 2 24.63 -41.79 -47.17
CA ALA A 2 24.79 -40.34 -47.01
C ALA A 2 24.82 -40.00 -45.52
N GLN A 3 25.90 -39.41 -45.05
CA GLN A 3 26.00 -38.91 -43.67
C GLN A 3 25.28 -37.56 -43.59
N ALA A 4 24.19 -37.53 -42.83
CA ALA A 4 23.48 -36.30 -42.50
C ALA A 4 24.35 -35.43 -41.59
N THR A 5 24.76 -34.26 -42.09
CA THR A 5 25.43 -33.22 -41.30
C THR A 5 24.42 -32.65 -40.30
N ALA A 6 24.61 -32.98 -39.02
CA ALA A 6 23.84 -32.39 -37.93
C ALA A 6 24.15 -30.89 -37.84
N GLU A 7 23.19 -30.07 -38.25
CA GLU A 7 23.27 -28.61 -38.22
C GLU A 7 23.19 -28.15 -36.75
N THR A 8 24.33 -27.76 -36.17
CA THR A 8 24.40 -27.21 -34.82
C THR A 8 23.58 -25.93 -34.72
N ALA A 9 22.46 -25.98 -34.00
CA ALA A 9 21.61 -24.81 -33.77
C ALA A 9 22.41 -23.66 -33.11
N PRO A 10 22.28 -22.40 -33.57
CA PRO A 10 23.06 -21.29 -33.04
C PRO A 10 22.69 -21.02 -31.57
N ALA A 11 23.71 -20.83 -30.74
CA ALA A 11 23.56 -20.46 -29.34
C ALA A 11 22.78 -19.13 -29.22
N ARG A 12 21.65 -19.13 -28.49
CA ARG A 12 20.86 -17.93 -28.23
C ARG A 12 21.71 -16.92 -27.44
N ILE A 13 22.10 -15.83 -28.07
CA ILE A 13 22.77 -14.70 -27.40
C ILE A 13 21.74 -14.08 -26.44
N ALA A 14 21.91 -14.33 -25.15
CA ALA A 14 21.12 -13.69 -24.11
C ALA A 14 21.40 -12.18 -24.13
N ARG A 15 20.39 -11.39 -24.52
CA ARG A 15 20.50 -9.93 -24.44
C ARG A 15 20.31 -9.52 -22.98
N PRO A 16 21.17 -8.64 -22.44
CA PRO A 16 20.97 -8.11 -21.09
C PRO A 16 19.63 -7.37 -21.02
N PHE A 17 18.97 -7.42 -19.87
CA PHE A 17 17.65 -6.81 -19.63
C PHE A 17 17.60 -5.32 -19.98
N LEU A 18 18.73 -4.61 -19.80
CA LEU A 18 18.90 -3.22 -20.22
C LEU A 18 19.81 -3.14 -21.43
N SER A 19 19.34 -2.46 -22.48
CA SER A 19 20.18 -2.12 -23.62
C SER A 19 21.39 -1.29 -23.17
N PRO A 20 22.55 -1.39 -23.85
CA PRO A 20 23.74 -0.60 -23.52
C PRO A 20 23.48 0.92 -23.45
N LEU A 21 22.55 1.42 -24.27
CA LEU A 21 22.12 2.82 -24.25
C LEU A 21 21.38 3.19 -22.97
N ASN A 22 20.47 2.32 -22.51
CA ASN A 22 19.74 2.54 -21.25
C ASN A 22 20.65 2.43 -20.03
N GLN A 23 21.66 1.56 -20.07
CA GLN A 23 22.66 1.48 -19.00
C GLN A 23 23.46 2.79 -18.87
N ARG A 24 23.92 3.36 -19.99
CA ARG A 24 24.61 4.67 -20.00
C ARG A 24 23.70 5.79 -19.49
N ARG A 25 22.43 5.81 -19.91
CA ARG A 25 21.45 6.80 -19.42
C ARG A 25 21.24 6.69 -17.91
N LEU A 26 21.15 5.47 -17.37
CA LEU A 26 21.00 5.24 -15.94
C LEU A 26 22.25 5.68 -15.16
N GLN A 27 23.45 5.43 -15.70
CA GLN A 27 24.69 5.92 -15.10
C GLN A 27 24.75 7.46 -15.07
N ASN A 28 24.41 8.11 -16.20
CA ASN A 28 24.33 9.57 -16.27
C ASN A 28 23.30 10.14 -15.29
N PHE A 29 22.14 9.49 -15.15
CA PHE A 29 21.12 9.86 -14.17
C PHE A 29 21.64 9.74 -12.73
N LYS A 30 22.29 8.62 -12.38
CA LYS A 30 22.88 8.39 -11.05
C LYS A 30 24.02 9.37 -10.73
N SER A 31 24.78 9.83 -11.73
CA SER A 31 25.81 10.85 -11.52
C SER A 31 25.25 12.23 -11.16
N ASN A 32 23.99 12.51 -11.52
CA ASN A 32 23.33 13.75 -11.15
C ASN A 32 22.75 13.63 -9.73
N ARG A 33 23.51 14.14 -8.74
CA ARG A 33 23.13 14.07 -7.32
C ARG A 33 21.73 14.64 -7.06
N ARG A 34 21.36 15.76 -7.70
CA ARG A 34 20.04 16.38 -7.52
C ARG A 34 18.94 15.49 -8.08
N GLY A 35 19.10 15.00 -9.31
CA GLY A 35 18.13 14.10 -9.94
C GLY A 35 17.92 12.80 -9.15
N TYR A 36 18.99 12.24 -8.61
CA TYR A 36 18.92 11.03 -7.79
C TYR A 36 18.16 11.27 -6.47
N TRP A 37 18.43 12.37 -5.76
CA TRP A 37 17.70 12.74 -4.54
C TRP A 37 16.23 13.06 -4.83
N SER A 38 15.93 13.80 -5.90
CA SER A 38 14.56 14.09 -6.30
C SER A 38 13.77 12.82 -6.63
N LEU A 39 14.39 11.83 -7.27
CA LEU A 39 13.75 10.54 -7.50
C LEU A 39 13.39 9.84 -6.18
N TRP A 40 14.28 9.83 -5.20
CA TRP A 40 14.01 9.22 -3.91
C TRP A 40 12.91 9.93 -3.13
N ILE A 41 12.94 11.27 -3.10
CA ILE A 41 11.88 12.06 -2.45
C ILE A 41 10.54 11.81 -3.16
N PHE A 42 10.53 11.86 -4.48
CA PHE A 42 9.34 11.56 -5.26
C PHE A 42 8.84 10.14 -5.01
N LEU A 43 9.71 9.14 -5.02
CA LEU A 43 9.34 7.75 -4.79
C LEU A 43 8.77 7.55 -3.38
N PHE A 44 9.38 8.19 -2.38
CA PHE A 44 8.86 8.17 -1.01
C PHE A 44 7.45 8.77 -0.94
N LEU A 45 7.26 9.99 -1.47
CA LEU A 45 5.95 10.66 -1.48
C LEU A 45 4.92 9.87 -2.30
N PHE A 46 5.34 9.28 -3.42
CA PHE A 46 4.49 8.47 -4.28
C PHE A 46 4.03 7.20 -3.56
N VAL A 47 4.93 6.45 -2.94
CA VAL A 47 4.58 5.26 -2.14
C VAL A 47 3.69 5.64 -0.97
N LEU A 48 3.99 6.74 -0.28
CA LEU A 48 3.15 7.27 0.80
C LEU A 48 1.74 7.64 0.30
N SER A 49 1.62 8.18 -0.92
CA SER A 49 0.33 8.52 -1.53
C SER A 49 -0.51 7.29 -1.89
N LEU A 50 0.14 6.21 -2.37
CA LEU A 50 -0.53 4.94 -2.64
C LEU A 50 -1.06 4.29 -1.36
N GLY A 51 -0.30 4.40 -0.27
CA GLY A 51 -0.69 3.94 1.06
C GLY A 51 -1.40 4.99 1.91
N SER A 52 -1.95 6.05 1.29
CA SER A 52 -2.54 7.16 2.04
C SER A 52 -3.70 6.71 2.92
N GLU A 53 -4.47 5.71 2.49
CA GLU A 53 -5.56 5.11 3.27
C GLU A 53 -5.09 4.42 4.58
N LEU A 54 -3.80 4.09 4.72
CA LEU A 54 -3.21 3.58 5.98
C LEU A 54 -2.68 4.70 6.89
N VAL A 55 -2.39 5.86 6.32
CA VAL A 55 -1.80 7.01 7.03
C VAL A 55 -2.86 8.03 7.42
N ALA A 56 -3.88 8.18 6.57
CA ALA A 56 -5.01 9.06 6.68
C ALA A 56 -6.29 8.27 6.40
N ASN A 57 -7.03 7.92 7.46
CA ASN A 57 -8.29 7.20 7.36
C ASN A 57 -9.28 7.74 8.40
N ASP A 58 -10.58 7.64 8.11
CA ASP A 58 -11.67 7.88 9.04
C ASP A 58 -11.97 6.69 9.96
N LYS A 59 -11.33 5.54 9.73
CA LYS A 59 -11.49 4.30 10.49
C LYS A 59 -10.18 3.88 11.16
N PRO A 60 -10.25 3.18 12.31
CA PRO A 60 -9.08 2.59 12.94
C PRO A 60 -8.53 1.43 12.09
N ILE A 61 -7.20 1.27 12.08
CA ILE A 61 -6.51 0.20 11.35
C ILE A 61 -6.90 -1.16 11.95
N ILE A 62 -6.89 -1.24 13.28
CA ILE A 62 -7.24 -2.42 14.06
C ILE A 62 -8.09 -1.98 15.24
N ALA A 63 -9.12 -2.77 15.56
CA ALA A 63 -9.89 -2.62 16.79
C ALA A 63 -10.04 -3.98 17.49
N SER A 64 -9.96 -4.00 18.80
CA SER A 64 -10.42 -5.14 19.61
C SER A 64 -11.75 -4.77 20.24
N TYR A 65 -12.73 -5.66 20.16
CA TYR A 65 -14.05 -5.44 20.76
C TYR A 65 -14.63 -6.77 21.24
N LYS A 66 -14.96 -6.87 22.54
CA LYS A 66 -15.54 -8.06 23.18
C LYS A 66 -14.75 -9.36 22.91
N GLY A 67 -13.42 -9.25 22.80
CA GLY A 67 -12.51 -10.37 22.54
C GLY A 67 -12.26 -10.71 21.06
N GLU A 68 -12.93 -10.03 20.13
CA GLU A 68 -12.70 -10.17 18.70
C GLU A 68 -11.72 -9.11 18.19
N ILE A 69 -10.83 -9.48 17.24
CA ILE A 69 -9.97 -8.53 16.54
C ILE A 69 -10.62 -8.20 15.20
N LEU A 70 -10.87 -6.92 14.97
CA LEU A 70 -11.51 -6.35 13.80
C LEU A 70 -10.47 -5.57 12.99
N PHE A 71 -10.67 -5.52 11.67
CA PHE A 71 -9.86 -4.72 10.75
C PHE A 71 -10.74 -3.71 9.99
N PRO A 72 -11.17 -2.59 10.63
CA PRO A 72 -12.14 -1.67 10.04
C PRO A 72 -11.69 -0.96 8.76
N VAL A 73 -10.38 -0.84 8.52
CA VAL A 73 -9.84 -0.33 7.25
C VAL A 73 -10.10 -1.30 6.08
N LEU A 74 -10.22 -2.61 6.34
CA LEU A 74 -10.44 -3.62 5.31
C LEU A 74 -11.90 -4.08 5.21
N VAL A 75 -12.65 -4.01 6.32
CA VAL A 75 -14.01 -4.54 6.42
C VAL A 75 -14.95 -3.47 6.96
N ALA A 76 -16.06 -3.23 6.26
CA ALA A 76 -17.13 -2.38 6.74
C ALA A 76 -18.00 -3.17 7.74
N TYR A 77 -17.90 -2.82 9.02
CA TYR A 77 -18.76 -3.39 10.06
C TYR A 77 -20.02 -2.53 10.26
N PRO A 78 -21.20 -3.16 10.40
CA PRO A 78 -22.43 -2.45 10.73
C PRO A 78 -22.37 -1.90 12.15
N GLU A 79 -22.99 -0.75 12.38
CA GLU A 79 -22.96 -0.09 13.68
C GLU A 79 -23.75 -0.85 14.75
N GLU A 80 -24.69 -1.69 14.33
CA GLU A 80 -25.40 -2.64 15.20
C GLU A 80 -24.45 -3.53 16.01
N LYS A 81 -23.24 -3.81 15.48
CA LYS A 81 -22.20 -4.56 16.21
C LYS A 81 -21.77 -3.84 17.50
N PHE A 82 -21.80 -2.52 17.48
CA PHE A 82 -21.43 -1.64 18.58
C PHE A 82 -22.65 -1.03 19.30
N GLY A 83 -23.86 -1.58 19.06
CA GLY A 83 -25.08 -1.11 19.71
C GLY A 83 -25.76 0.10 19.06
N GLY A 84 -25.30 0.51 17.87
CA GLY A 84 -25.96 1.52 17.05
C GLY A 84 -26.97 0.93 16.07
N PHE A 85 -27.36 1.71 15.06
CA PHE A 85 -28.42 1.35 14.10
C PHE A 85 -28.09 1.69 12.64
N TYR A 86 -26.94 2.30 12.37
CA TYR A 86 -26.52 2.60 11.00
C TYR A 86 -25.89 1.38 10.30
N ALA A 87 -26.03 1.35 8.97
CA ALA A 87 -25.52 0.27 8.13
C ALA A 87 -23.98 0.19 8.11
N VAL A 88 -23.30 1.31 8.35
CA VAL A 88 -21.84 1.42 8.41
C VAL A 88 -21.49 2.22 9.66
N THR A 89 -20.54 1.71 10.44
CA THR A 89 -20.08 2.35 11.68
C THR A 89 -19.29 3.62 11.40
N ASP A 90 -19.67 4.76 12.01
CA ASP A 90 -18.77 5.92 12.16
C ASP A 90 -17.94 5.78 13.44
N TYR A 91 -16.68 5.37 13.30
CA TYR A 91 -15.77 5.19 14.43
C TYR A 91 -15.34 6.52 15.07
N ARG A 92 -15.69 7.67 14.49
CA ARG A 92 -15.40 8.99 15.05
C ARG A 92 -16.50 9.48 15.99
N ASP A 93 -17.67 8.82 15.99
CA ASP A 93 -18.73 9.11 16.93
C ASP A 93 -18.23 8.83 18.37
N PRO A 94 -18.31 9.81 19.30
CA PRO A 94 -17.96 9.61 20.69
C PRO A 94 -18.65 8.41 21.34
N VAL A 95 -19.92 8.14 21.01
CA VAL A 95 -20.69 7.03 21.57
C VAL A 95 -20.08 5.68 21.19
N ILE A 96 -19.71 5.53 19.91
CA ILE A 96 -19.07 4.33 19.39
C ILE A 96 -17.66 4.18 19.98
N GLN A 97 -16.91 5.27 20.10
CA GLN A 97 -15.58 5.22 20.71
C GLN A 97 -15.65 4.77 22.17
N ASP A 98 -16.58 5.32 22.94
CA ASP A 98 -16.74 4.99 24.35
C ASP A 98 -17.17 3.52 24.53
N GLU A 99 -18.09 3.01 23.71
CA GLU A 99 -18.50 1.60 23.75
C GLU A 99 -17.34 0.65 23.39
N ILE A 100 -16.56 0.97 22.35
CA ILE A 100 -15.42 0.15 21.96
C ILE A 100 -14.33 0.19 23.02
N ASN A 101 -14.01 1.38 23.57
CA ASN A 101 -12.98 1.52 24.61
C ASN A 101 -13.41 0.89 25.94
N ALA A 102 -14.70 0.85 26.24
CA ALA A 102 -15.22 0.14 27.42
C ALA A 102 -15.08 -1.39 27.30
N ASN A 103 -15.09 -1.92 26.06
CA ASN A 103 -15.08 -3.36 25.78
C ASN A 103 -13.84 -3.82 25.01
N GLY A 104 -12.80 -2.99 24.92
CA GLY A 104 -11.66 -3.22 24.03
C GLY A 104 -10.81 -1.98 23.78
N TRP A 105 -10.24 -1.87 22.58
CA TRP A 105 -9.30 -0.81 22.20
C TRP A 105 -9.24 -0.61 20.69
N MET A 106 -8.71 0.53 20.24
CA MET A 106 -8.52 0.85 18.82
C MET A 106 -7.15 1.43 18.55
N ILE A 107 -6.56 1.04 17.42
CA ILE A 107 -5.33 1.64 16.89
C ILE A 107 -5.70 2.47 15.66
N TRP A 108 -5.53 3.78 15.79
CA TRP A 108 -5.82 4.75 14.75
C TRP A 108 -4.60 5.03 13.88
N PRO A 109 -4.80 5.36 12.59
CA PRO A 109 -3.76 5.97 11.79
C PRO A 109 -3.33 7.33 12.38
N PRO A 110 -2.13 7.84 12.04
CA PRO A 110 -1.65 9.14 12.51
C PRO A 110 -2.59 10.30 12.18
N VAL A 111 -3.27 10.23 11.03
CA VAL A 111 -4.23 11.24 10.59
C VAL A 111 -5.63 10.60 10.55
N ARG A 112 -6.55 11.09 11.38
CA ARG A 112 -7.93 10.59 11.49
C ARG A 112 -8.89 11.34 10.55
N TYR A 113 -8.53 11.40 9.27
CA TYR A 113 -9.26 12.19 8.26
C TYR A 113 -9.46 11.36 7.00
N SER A 114 -10.64 11.47 6.38
CA SER A 114 -10.97 10.87 5.08
C SER A 114 -11.32 11.98 4.09
N TYR A 115 -10.90 11.84 2.83
CA TYR A 115 -11.15 12.81 1.77
C TYR A 115 -12.64 12.96 1.39
N GLN A 116 -13.53 12.11 1.90
CA GLN A 116 -14.97 12.17 1.68
C GLN A 116 -15.75 13.06 2.67
N THR A 117 -15.09 13.75 3.62
CA THR A 117 -15.79 14.61 4.59
C THR A 117 -16.15 16.02 4.10
N VAL A 118 -16.39 16.24 2.80
CA VAL A 118 -16.86 17.53 2.24
C VAL A 118 -18.19 17.39 1.55
#